data_AF-A0A178VHP6-F1
#
_entry.id   AF-A0A178VHP6-F1
#
_cell.length_a   1.000
_cell.length_b   1.000
_cell.length_c   1.000
_cell.angle_alpha   90.00
_cell.angle_beta   90.00
_cell.angle_gamma   90.00
#
_symmetry.space_group_name_H-M   'P 1'
#
loop_
_entity.id
_entity.type
_entity.pdbx_description
1 polymer ?
#
loop_
_entity_poly.entity_id
_entity_poly.type
_entity_poly.pdbx_seq_one_letter_code
_entity_poly.pdbx_strand_id
1 'polypeptide(L)' 'MGFVTSMVVFQLTRNAFLNPDCRINKEHRKMGILENEDEGEKYAQHNFRKYLRTRQPQVMPSLNRFFSQEDN' A
#
# COMPACT_ATOMS: atom_id res chain seq x y z
N MET A 1 14.48 -33.00 6.58
CA MET A 1 14.18 -31.54 6.52
C MET A 1 13.44 -31.12 5.25
N GLY A 2 13.83 -31.59 4.06
CA GLY A 2 13.19 -31.18 2.79
C GLY A 2 11.68 -31.47 2.67
N PHE A 3 11.20 -32.56 3.26
CA PHE A 3 9.78 -32.93 3.25
C PHE A 3 8.89 -31.94 4.01
N VAL A 4 9.35 -31.45 5.16
CA VAL A 4 8.58 -30.49 5.97
C VAL A 4 8.55 -29.13 5.29
N THR A 5 9.66 -28.71 4.69
CA THR A 5 9.71 -27.45 3.94
C THR A 5 8.84 -27.49 2.69
N SER A 6 8.81 -28.59 1.94
CA SER A 6 7.92 -28.71 0.77
C SER A 6 6.45 -28.73 1.18
N MET A 7 6.12 -29.35 2.32
CA MET A 7 4.76 -29.35 2.86
C MET A 7 4.29 -27.94 3.23
N VAL A 8 5.11 -27.16 3.94
CA VAL A 8 4.76 -25.78 4.32
C VAL A 8 4.62 -24.89 3.08
N VAL A 9 5.54 -24.99 2.12
CA VAL A 9 5.46 -24.22 0.86
C VAL A 9 4.19 -24.56 0.09
N PHE A 10 3.83 -25.84 -0.02
CA PHE A 10 2.62 -26.27 -0.72
C PHE A 10 1.35 -25.76 -0.04
N GLN A 11 1.27 -25.87 1.29
CA GLN A 11 0.13 -25.37 2.05
C GLN A 11 -0.01 -23.86 1.93
N LEU A 12 1.09 -23.12 2.04
CA LEU A 12 1.08 -21.66 1.98
C LEU A 12 0.72 -21.17 0.58
N THR A 13 1.25 -21.82 -0.47
CA THR A 13 0.87 -21.56 -1.87
C THR A 13 -0.62 -21.77 -2.05
N ARG A 14 -1.16 -22.92 -1.61
CA ARG A 14 -2.60 -23.21 -1.72
C ARG A 14 -3.45 -22.18 -0.98
N ASN A 15 -3.08 -21.83 0.24
CA ASN A 15 -3.77 -20.84 1.07
C ASN A 15 -3.78 -19.46 0.39
N ALA A 16 -2.66 -19.06 -0.20
CA ALA A 16 -2.53 -17.76 -0.84
C ALA A 16 -3.35 -17.67 -2.15
N PHE A 17 -3.46 -18.76 -2.92
CA PHE A 17 -4.21 -18.77 -4.19
C PHE A 17 -5.71 -19.09 -4.05
N LEU A 18 -6.11 -19.91 -3.08
CA LEU A 18 -7.50 -20.39 -2.96
C LEU A 18 -8.31 -19.69 -1.87
N ASN A 19 -7.69 -18.97 -0.94
CA ASN A 19 -8.46 -18.22 0.04
C ASN A 19 -9.10 -17.02 -0.63
N PRO A 20 -10.44 -16.86 -0.55
CA PRO A 20 -11.13 -15.71 -1.11
C PRO A 20 -10.69 -14.40 -0.47
N ASP A 21 -10.19 -14.44 0.76
CA ASP A 21 -9.71 -13.29 1.53
C ASP A 21 -8.29 -12.85 1.10
N CYS A 22 -7.49 -13.74 0.48
CA CYS A 22 -6.12 -13.46 0.05
C CYS A 22 -6.09 -13.12 -1.44
N ARG A 23 -6.15 -11.82 -1.76
CA ARG A 23 -6.32 -11.35 -3.13
C ARG A 23 -5.00 -11.15 -3.87
N ILE A 24 -4.46 -12.22 -4.47
CA ILE A 24 -3.24 -12.16 -5.28
C ILE A 24 -3.52 -11.63 -6.70
N ASN A 25 -4.67 -11.99 -7.28
CA ASN A 25 -4.99 -11.64 -8.67
C ASN A 25 -5.57 -10.22 -8.77
N LYS A 26 -5.02 -9.42 -9.70
CA LYS A 26 -5.43 -8.03 -9.97
C LYS A 26 -6.51 -7.89 -11.04
N GLU A 27 -6.89 -8.99 -11.70
CA GLU A 27 -7.89 -8.98 -12.80
C GLU A 27 -9.23 -8.36 -12.39
N HIS A 28 -9.68 -8.61 -11.16
CA HIS A 28 -10.95 -8.06 -10.65
C HIS A 28 -10.81 -6.74 -9.90
N ARG A 29 -9.69 -6.01 -9.98
CA ARG A 29 -9.44 -4.78 -9.20
C ARG A 29 -10.52 -3.68 -9.37
N LYS A 30 -11.25 -3.68 -10.49
CA LYS A 30 -12.35 -2.73 -10.77
C LYS A 30 -13.73 -3.22 -10.29
N MET A 31 -13.85 -4.50 -9.92
CA MET A 31 -15.08 -5.04 -9.33
C MET A 31 -15.11 -4.59 -7.87
N GLY A 32 -15.95 -3.60 -7.56
CA GLY A 32 -16.17 -3.15 -6.19
C GLY A 32 -16.68 -4.31 -5.35
N ILE A 33 -16.02 -4.59 -4.22
CA ILE A 33 -16.51 -5.53 -3.22
C ILE A 33 -17.31 -4.69 -2.23
N LEU A 34 -18.62 -4.93 -2.15
CA LEU A 34 -19.54 -4.16 -1.30
C LEU A 34 -19.19 -4.25 0.20
N GLU A 35 -18.56 -5.35 0.63
CA GLU A 35 -18.14 -5.56 2.03
C GLU A 35 -16.69 -5.13 2.32
N ASN A 36 -15.98 -4.55 1.34
CA ASN A 36 -14.59 -4.11 1.50
C ASN A 36 -14.42 -2.59 1.47
N GLU A 37 -15.42 -1.87 1.96
CA GLU A 37 -15.42 -0.41 2.06
C GLU A 37 -14.27 0.08 2.95
N ASP A 38 -14.10 -0.51 4.14
CA ASP A 38 -13.08 -0.12 5.12
C ASP A 38 -11.63 -0.25 4.61
N GLU A 39 -11.31 -1.31 3.87
CA GLU A 39 -9.97 -1.49 3.30
C GLU A 39 -9.76 -0.57 2.09
N GLY A 40 -10.81 -0.39 1.27
CA GLY A 40 -10.82 0.56 0.16
C GLY A 40 -10.56 1.99 0.62
N GLU A 41 -11.18 2.42 1.71
CA GLU A 41 -10.92 3.72 2.34
C GLU A 41 -9.48 3.85 2.83
N LYS A 42 -8.92 2.80 3.47
CA LYS A 42 -7.53 2.79 3.94
C LYS A 42 -6.53 2.92 2.79
N TYR A 43 -6.77 2.27 1.65
CA TYR A 43 -5.93 2.42 0.45
C TYR A 43 -6.10 3.78 -0.22
N ALA A 44 -7.33 4.27 -0.37
CA ALA A 44 -7.61 5.57 -0.99
C ALA A 44 -7.06 6.74 -0.14
N GLN A 45 -7.18 6.63 1.17
CA GLN A 45 -6.79 7.64 2.15
C GLN A 45 -5.55 7.23 2.95
N HIS A 46 -4.54 6.66 2.28
CA HIS A 46 -3.28 6.26 2.91
C HIS A 46 -2.71 7.40 3.79
N ASN A 47 -2.26 7.08 5.00
CA ASN A 47 -1.82 8.08 5.99
C ASN A 47 -0.75 9.04 5.45
N PHE A 48 0.18 8.53 4.64
CA PHE A 48 1.18 9.37 3.97
C PHE A 48 0.55 10.37 2.98
N ARG A 49 -0.48 9.95 2.26
CA ARG A 49 -1.21 10.81 1.31
C ARG A 49 -2.03 11.87 2.05
N LYS A 50 -2.65 11.51 3.18
CA LYS A 50 -3.31 12.47 4.11
C LYS A 50 -2.31 13.49 4.64
N TYR A 51 -1.14 13.04 5.08
CA TYR A 51 -0.07 13.89 5.60
C TYR A 51 0.45 14.89 4.55
N LEU A 52 0.63 14.44 3.31
CA LEU A 52 1.08 15.33 2.22
C LEU A 52 0.00 16.34 1.79
N ARG A 53 -1.28 16.07 2.00
CA ARG A 53 -2.38 16.95 1.57
C ARG A 53 -2.37 18.32 2.27
N THR A 54 -1.86 18.40 3.50
CA THR A 54 -1.79 19.66 4.26
C THR A 54 -0.49 20.43 4.04
N ARG A 55 0.49 19.81 3.37
CA ARG A 55 1.79 20.45 3.09
C ARG A 55 1.78 21.05 1.70
N GLN A 56 2.51 22.15 1.55
CA GLN A 56 2.73 22.74 0.24
C GLN A 56 3.48 21.74 -0.65
N PRO A 57 3.11 21.60 -1.94
CA PRO A 57 3.77 20.69 -2.86
C PRO A 57 5.17 21.22 -3.19
N GLN A 58 6.14 20.85 -2.35
CA GLN A 58 7.54 21.19 -2.52
C GLN A 58 8.35 19.89 -2.58
N VAL A 59 9.14 19.74 -3.65
CA VAL A 59 9.97 18.55 -3.87
C VAL A 59 11.10 18.45 -2.83
N MET A 60 11.68 19.60 -2.44
CA MET A 60 12.72 19.69 -1.40
C MET A 60 12.55 20.98 -0.56
N PRO A 61 11.79 20.94 0.54
CA PRO A 61 11.49 22.14 1.34
C PRO A 61 12.73 22.75 2.02
N SER A 62 13.73 21.95 2.38
CA SER A 62 14.99 22.44 2.95
C SER A 62 15.81 23.25 1.94
N LEU A 63 15.93 22.74 0.71
CA LEU A 63 16.66 23.39 -0.37
C LEU A 63 15.94 24.65 -0.84
N ASN A 64 14.61 24.59 -1.00
CA ASN A 64 13.81 25.75 -1.33
C ASN A 64 13.94 26.85 -0.27
N ARG A 65 13.93 26.50 1.03
CA ARG A 65 14.15 27.47 2.12
C ARG A 65 15.55 28.07 2.08
N PHE A 66 16.58 27.27 1.81
CA PHE A 66 17.96 27.75 1.70
C PHE A 66 18.13 28.79 0.59
N PHE A 67 17.49 28.60 -0.58
CA PHE A 67 17.59 29.56 -1.69
C PHE A 67 16.62 30.74 -1.61
N SER A 68 15.58 30.68 -0.77
CA SER A 68 14.57 31.74 -0.64
C SER A 68 14.73 32.61 0.61
N GLN A 69 15.54 32.19 1.57
CA GLN A 69 15.96 33.03 2.69
C GLN A 69 17.21 33.80 2.26
N GLU A 70 17.03 35.04 1.81
CA GLU A 70 18.11 36.03 1.78
C GLU A 70 18.34 36.50 3.22
N ASP A 71 19.52 36.21 3.77
CA ASP A 71 19.99 36.80 5.03
C ASP A 71 20.16 38.32 4.81
N ASN A 72 19.26 39.12 5.40
CA ASN A 72 19.47 40.56 5.63
C ASN A 72 20.26 40.76 6.94
#